data_AF-B9KBB6-F1
#
_entry.id   AF-B9KBB6-F1
#
_cell.length_a   1.000
_cell.length_b   1.000
_cell.length_c   1.000
_cell.angle_alpha   90.00
_cell.angle_beta   90.00
_cell.angle_gamma   90.00
#
_symmetry.space_group_name_H-M   'P 1'
#
loop_
_entity.id
_entity.type
_entity.pdbx_description
1 polymer ?
#
loop_
_entity_poly.entity_id
_entity_poly.type
_entity_poly.pdbx_seq_one_letter_code
_entity_poly.pdbx_strand_id
1 'polypeptide(L)'
;MLKYRLRGKRVEELVEYAQAGFKEAIDLIIEKYYPMVVKISSRYFASWAEQEDVIQNGLVGLIKAIFYYDSSKSSFTSFAWRSVESEIKSFLTYMNRKKNRMLSDAVKVESMEKEEDDSPFEMPDASRDIAQSALSDIILEKVLENLNELEKNIFLRWLDGYSYKEIAEEFRVSSKKVDNTVQKVKRMISELG
;
A
#
# COMPACT_ATOMS: atom_id res chain seq x y z
N MET A 1 21.99 7.44 -15.56
CA MET A 1 21.83 7.58 -17.02
C MET A 1 20.37 7.40 -17.49
N LEU A 2 19.56 6.57 -16.83
CA LEU A 2 18.14 6.35 -17.17
C LEU A 2 17.20 7.52 -16.78
N LYS A 3 17.34 8.07 -15.56
CA LYS A 3 16.52 9.18 -15.04
C LYS A 3 16.52 10.44 -15.93
N TYR A 4 17.63 10.76 -16.57
CA TYR A 4 17.74 11.91 -17.49
C TYR A 4 16.96 11.71 -18.80
N ARG A 5 16.86 10.48 -19.32
CA ARG A 5 16.06 10.17 -20.52
C ARG A 5 14.56 10.20 -20.24
N LEU A 6 14.16 9.84 -19.02
CA LEU A 6 12.76 9.84 -18.59
C LEU A 6 12.23 11.25 -18.29
N ARG A 7 13.08 12.16 -17.81
CA ARG A 7 12.65 13.53 -17.42
C ARG A 7 12.06 14.36 -18.57
N GLY A 8 12.38 14.04 -19.82
CA GLY A 8 11.82 14.69 -21.02
C GLY A 8 10.53 14.05 -21.54
N LYS A 9 10.02 12.99 -20.91
CA LYS A 9 8.85 12.24 -21.37
C LYS A 9 7.54 12.89 -20.92
N ARG A 10 6.47 12.67 -21.70
CA ARG A 10 5.12 13.04 -21.28
C ARG A 10 4.69 12.21 -20.08
N VAL A 11 3.72 12.69 -19.31
CA VAL A 11 3.30 11.97 -18.10
C VAL A 11 2.70 10.61 -18.42
N GLU A 12 1.96 10.50 -19.51
CA GLU A 12 1.36 9.25 -19.97
C GLU A 12 2.45 8.21 -20.30
N GLU A 13 3.53 8.62 -20.96
CA GLU A 13 4.68 7.75 -21.22
C GLU A 13 5.36 7.33 -19.91
N LEU A 14 5.53 8.26 -18.96
CA LEU A 14 6.09 7.92 -17.64
C LEU A 14 5.22 6.92 -16.90
N VAL A 15 3.90 7.01 -17.02
CA VAL A 15 2.96 6.07 -16.39
C VAL A 15 3.09 4.68 -17.02
N GLU A 16 3.22 4.58 -18.34
CA GLU A 16 3.49 3.30 -19.01
C GLU A 16 4.79 2.66 -18.51
N TYR A 17 5.88 3.43 -18.39
CA TYR A 17 7.13 2.94 -17.81
C TYR A 17 6.95 2.53 -16.35
N ALA A 18 6.23 3.32 -15.55
CA ALA A 18 5.98 2.99 -14.16
C ALA A 18 5.16 1.69 -14.00
N GLN A 19 4.13 1.49 -14.83
CA GLN A 19 3.31 0.28 -14.86
C GLN A 19 4.13 -0.96 -15.28
N ALA A 20 5.11 -0.77 -16.17
CA ALA A 20 6.08 -1.78 -16.58
C ALA A 20 7.19 -2.06 -15.54
N GLY A 21 7.15 -1.41 -14.37
CA GLY A 21 8.07 -1.68 -13.25
C GLY A 21 9.29 -0.76 -13.17
N PHE A 22 9.40 0.28 -14.00
CA PHE A 22 10.52 1.22 -13.93
C PHE A 22 10.36 2.19 -12.75
N LYS A 23 11.06 1.91 -11.65
CA LYS A 23 11.01 2.70 -10.41
C LYS A 23 11.34 4.18 -10.63
N GLU A 24 12.30 4.50 -11.49
CA GLU A 24 12.66 5.90 -11.77
C GLU A 24 11.51 6.68 -12.41
N ALA A 25 10.59 6.01 -13.13
CA ALA A 25 9.41 6.66 -13.67
C ALA A 25 8.39 6.95 -12.55
N ILE A 26 8.21 6.03 -11.60
CA ILE A 26 7.39 6.25 -10.39
C ILE A 26 7.92 7.46 -9.62
N ASP A 27 9.23 7.49 -9.33
CA ASP A 27 9.86 8.58 -8.59
C ASP A 27 9.67 9.93 -9.28
N LEU A 28 9.81 9.98 -10.61
CA LEU A 28 9.60 11.22 -11.39
C LEU A 28 8.14 11.67 -11.38
N ILE A 29 7.18 10.75 -11.41
CA ILE A 29 5.76 11.07 -11.30
C ILE A 29 5.46 11.59 -9.89
N ILE A 30 5.96 10.93 -8.85
CA ILE A 30 5.81 11.37 -7.46
C ILE A 30 6.39 12.77 -7.29
N GLU A 31 7.64 13.01 -7.71
CA GLU A 31 8.30 14.32 -7.64
C GLU A 31 7.45 15.41 -8.35
N LYS A 32 6.93 15.09 -9.54
CA LYS A 32 6.12 16.03 -10.33
C LYS A 32 4.75 16.34 -9.72
N TYR A 33 4.09 15.35 -9.12
CA TYR A 33 2.73 15.47 -8.60
C TYR A 33 2.67 15.71 -7.08
N TYR A 34 3.80 15.67 -6.37
CA TYR A 34 3.88 15.96 -4.94
C TYR A 34 3.21 17.30 -4.56
N PRO A 35 3.44 18.43 -5.28
CA PRO A 35 2.76 19.69 -4.96
C PRO A 35 1.24 19.61 -5.09
N MET A 36 0.72 18.80 -6.03
CA MET A 36 -0.72 18.54 -6.16
C MET A 36 -1.24 17.77 -4.96
N VAL A 37 -0.53 16.75 -4.50
CA VAL A 37 -0.89 15.96 -3.31
C VAL A 37 -0.92 16.84 -2.07
N VAL A 38 0.10 17.67 -1.86
CA VAL A 38 0.14 18.64 -0.74
C VAL A 38 -1.05 19.60 -0.81
N LYS A 39 -1.34 20.16 -2.00
CA LYS A 39 -2.47 21.08 -2.20
C LYS A 39 -3.83 20.42 -1.96
N ILE A 40 -4.00 19.17 -2.37
CA ILE A 40 -5.24 18.43 -2.09
C ILE A 40 -5.36 18.21 -0.59
N SER A 41 -4.28 17.72 0.05
CA SER A 41 -4.20 17.39 1.47
C SER A 41 -4.47 18.61 2.36
N SER A 42 -3.99 19.79 1.99
CA SER A 42 -4.18 21.01 2.79
C SER A 42 -5.65 21.47 2.88
N ARG A 43 -6.53 20.96 2.01
CA ARG A 43 -7.99 21.21 2.09
C ARG A 43 -8.67 20.39 3.19
N TYR A 44 -8.01 19.35 3.68
CA TYR A 44 -8.53 18.43 4.65
C TYR A 44 -7.82 18.64 5.99
N PHE A 45 -8.11 19.77 6.63
CA PHE A 45 -7.62 20.03 7.97
C PHE A 45 -8.55 19.36 8.99
N ALA A 46 -7.98 18.51 9.83
CA ALA A 46 -8.64 17.97 11.01
C ALA A 46 -7.69 18.17 12.18
N SER A 47 -8.16 18.79 13.28
CA SER A 47 -7.30 19.10 14.44
C SER A 47 -6.69 17.86 15.12
N TRP A 48 -7.18 16.67 14.76
CA TRP A 48 -6.77 15.37 15.28
C TRP A 48 -6.02 14.51 14.24
N ALA A 49 -5.77 15.02 13.04
CA ALA A 49 -5.01 14.30 12.01
C ALA A 49 -3.75 15.10 11.68
N GLU A 50 -2.60 14.44 11.70
CA GLU A 50 -1.35 15.07 11.31
C GLU A 50 -1.36 15.33 9.80
N GLN A 51 -0.95 16.54 9.42
CA GLN A 51 -0.93 16.93 8.01
C GLN A 51 -0.01 16.02 7.19
N GLU A 52 1.06 15.51 7.81
CA GLU A 52 2.02 14.58 7.22
C GLU A 52 1.37 13.22 6.90
N ASP A 53 0.54 12.68 7.80
CA ASP A 53 -0.21 11.44 7.56
C ASP A 53 -1.19 11.60 6.38
N VAL A 54 -1.87 12.75 6.31
CA VAL A 54 -2.79 13.04 5.21
C VAL A 54 -2.05 13.10 3.88
N ILE A 55 -0.87 13.73 3.85
CA ILE A 55 -0.02 13.78 2.66
C ILE A 55 0.45 12.39 2.26
N GLN A 56 0.87 11.55 3.21
CA GLN A 56 1.31 10.18 2.93
C GLN A 56 0.18 9.32 2.34
N ASN A 57 -1.02 9.38 2.91
CA ASN A 57 -2.18 8.70 2.35
C ASN A 57 -2.55 9.28 0.97
N GLY A 58 -2.37 10.57 0.77
CA GLY A 58 -2.48 11.18 -0.56
C GLY A 58 -1.47 10.61 -1.56
N LEU A 59 -0.22 10.35 -1.16
CA LEU A 59 0.79 9.72 -2.00
C LEU A 59 0.43 8.27 -2.32
N VAL A 60 -0.18 7.52 -1.40
CA VAL A 60 -0.73 6.19 -1.68
C VAL A 60 -1.78 6.27 -2.80
N GLY A 61 -2.68 7.24 -2.74
CA GLY A 61 -3.65 7.50 -3.81
C GLY A 61 -2.97 7.85 -5.15
N LEU A 62 -1.87 8.60 -5.14
CA LEU A 62 -1.11 8.89 -6.35
C LEU A 62 -0.46 7.62 -6.94
N ILE A 63 0.11 6.75 -6.10
CA ILE A 63 0.72 5.49 -6.54
C ILE A 63 -0.35 4.57 -7.14
N LYS A 64 -1.52 4.43 -6.49
CA LYS A 64 -2.66 3.71 -7.07
C LYS A 64 -3.06 4.31 -8.41
N ALA A 65 -3.10 5.65 -8.51
CA ALA A 65 -3.40 6.30 -9.78
C ALA A 65 -2.43 5.92 -10.89
N ILE A 66 -1.13 5.80 -10.61
CA ILE A 66 -0.12 5.35 -11.58
C ILE A 66 -0.47 3.95 -12.10
N PHE A 67 -0.76 3.00 -11.22
CA PHE A 67 -0.95 1.61 -11.62
C PHE A 67 -2.32 1.31 -12.27
N TYR A 68 -3.38 2.00 -11.87
CA TYR A 68 -4.73 1.77 -12.41
C TYR A 68 -5.13 2.78 -13.50
N TYR A 69 -4.24 3.67 -13.92
CA TYR A 69 -4.55 4.65 -14.96
C TYR A 69 -4.79 3.97 -16.31
N ASP A 70 -5.88 4.40 -16.95
CA ASP A 70 -6.27 4.01 -18.30
C ASP A 70 -6.40 5.28 -19.16
N SER A 71 -5.53 5.39 -20.17
CA SER A 71 -5.42 6.57 -21.03
C SER A 71 -6.66 6.81 -21.90
N SER A 72 -7.51 5.80 -22.10
CA SER A 72 -8.74 5.93 -22.89
C SER A 72 -9.87 6.68 -22.17
N LYS A 73 -9.81 6.78 -20.84
CA LYS A 73 -10.92 7.29 -20.01
C LYS A 73 -10.78 8.76 -19.62
N SER A 74 -9.56 9.22 -19.31
CA SER A 74 -9.30 10.59 -18.87
C SER A 74 -7.81 10.93 -18.92
N SER A 75 -7.44 12.19 -18.69
CA SER A 75 -6.03 12.56 -18.48
C SER A 75 -5.53 12.04 -17.13
N PHE A 76 -4.24 11.70 -17.07
CA PHE A 76 -3.62 11.19 -15.85
C PHE A 76 -3.79 12.16 -14.68
N THR A 77 -3.60 13.46 -14.90
CA THR A 77 -3.77 14.48 -13.86
C THR A 77 -5.16 14.46 -13.22
N SER A 78 -6.22 14.34 -14.04
CA SER A 78 -7.59 14.29 -13.54
C SER A 78 -7.87 13.00 -12.76
N PHE A 79 -7.35 11.87 -13.24
CA PHE A 79 -7.48 10.58 -12.56
C PHE A 79 -6.72 10.57 -11.23
N ALA A 80 -5.48 11.04 -11.24
CA ALA A 80 -4.62 11.15 -10.05
C ALA A 80 -5.25 12.06 -9.00
N TRP A 81 -5.80 13.22 -9.39
CA TRP A 81 -6.50 14.09 -8.45
C TRP A 81 -7.65 13.35 -7.74
N ARG A 82 -8.49 12.62 -8.48
CA ARG A 82 -9.61 11.87 -7.92
C ARG A 82 -9.14 10.75 -6.99
N SER A 83 -8.10 10.02 -7.38
CA SER A 83 -7.56 8.92 -6.59
C SER A 83 -6.93 9.41 -5.28
N VAL A 84 -6.10 10.45 -5.34
CA VAL A 84 -5.51 11.12 -4.16
C VAL A 84 -6.60 11.61 -3.20
N GLU A 85 -7.62 12.29 -3.73
CA GLU A 85 -8.70 12.80 -2.90
C GLU A 85 -9.53 11.67 -2.25
N SER A 86 -9.77 10.58 -2.98
CA SER A 86 -10.49 9.41 -2.46
C SER A 86 -9.72 8.72 -1.34
N GLU A 87 -8.40 8.56 -1.49
CA GLU A 87 -7.56 7.91 -0.47
C GLU A 87 -7.52 8.74 0.82
N ILE A 88 -7.34 10.06 0.69
CA ILE A 88 -7.39 10.99 1.83
C ILE A 88 -8.74 10.91 2.56
N LYS A 89 -9.87 10.96 1.84
CA LYS A 89 -11.21 10.85 2.45
C LYS A 89 -11.40 9.51 3.17
N SER A 90 -10.89 8.43 2.58
CA SER A 90 -10.98 7.08 3.16
C SER A 90 -10.17 6.98 4.45
N PHE A 91 -8.95 7.50 4.45
CA PHE A 91 -8.09 7.59 5.63
C PHE A 91 -8.74 8.38 6.77
N LEU A 92 -9.24 9.58 6.49
CA LEU A 92 -9.89 10.42 7.50
C LEU A 92 -11.16 9.77 8.06
N THR A 93 -11.93 9.09 7.21
CA THR A 93 -13.12 8.33 7.64
C THR A 93 -12.72 7.18 8.57
N TYR A 94 -11.65 6.45 8.24
CA TYR A 94 -11.11 5.37 9.06
C TYR A 94 -10.63 5.90 10.42
N MET A 95 -9.83 6.96 10.44
CA MET A 95 -9.32 7.57 11.68
C MET A 95 -10.43 8.09 12.58
N ASN A 96 -11.45 8.74 12.01
CA ASN A 96 -12.60 9.20 12.77
C ASN A 96 -13.38 8.04 13.40
N ARG A 97 -13.54 6.91 12.70
CA ARG A 97 -14.16 5.69 13.25
C ARG A 97 -13.30 5.08 14.35
N LYS A 98 -11.98 4.98 14.16
CA LYS A 98 -11.03 4.45 15.15
C LYS A 98 -11.08 5.28 16.44
N LYS A 99 -11.05 6.61 16.33
CA LYS A 99 -11.25 7.54 17.45
C LYS A 99 -12.56 7.29 18.17
N ASN A 100 -13.68 7.24 17.44
CA ASN A 100 -15.00 7.06 18.06
C ASN A 100 -15.12 5.71 18.79
N ARG A 101 -14.44 4.67 18.30
CA ARG A 101 -14.32 3.39 19.02
C ARG A 101 -13.47 3.53 20.28
N MET A 102 -12.28 4.13 20.18
CA MET A 102 -11.39 4.34 21.34
C MET A 102 -12.05 5.18 22.43
N LEU A 103 -12.78 6.25 22.09
CA LEU A 103 -13.55 7.04 23.06
C LEU A 103 -14.69 6.21 23.67
N SER A 104 -15.39 5.41 22.87
CA SER A 104 -16.45 4.55 23.37
C SER A 104 -15.92 3.43 24.28
N ASP A 105 -14.70 2.95 24.05
CA ASP A 105 -14.06 1.92 24.87
C ASP A 105 -13.41 2.54 26.12
N ALA A 106 -12.83 3.74 26.03
CA ALA A 106 -12.33 4.49 27.19
C ALA A 106 -13.44 4.83 28.20
N VAL A 107 -14.64 5.18 27.73
CA VAL A 107 -15.82 5.39 28.59
C VAL A 107 -16.26 4.09 29.29
N LYS A 108 -16.01 2.91 28.70
CA LYS A 108 -16.23 1.62 29.37
C LYS A 108 -15.12 1.29 30.38
N VAL A 109 -13.89 1.74 30.14
CA VAL A 109 -12.77 1.56 31.07
C VAL A 109 -12.88 2.52 32.27
N GLU A 110 -13.41 3.73 32.10
CA GLU A 110 -13.66 4.67 33.20
C GLU A 110 -14.74 4.18 34.19
N SER A 111 -15.53 3.16 33.80
CA SER A 111 -16.43 2.44 34.72
C SER A 111 -15.78 1.22 35.41
N MET A 112 -14.49 0.99 35.18
CA MET A 112 -13.67 -0.03 35.84
C MET A 112 -12.33 0.61 36.25
N GLU A 113 -12.34 1.43 37.30
CA GLU A 113 -11.10 1.95 37.85
C GLU A 113 -10.21 0.84 38.43
N LYS A 114 -8.91 1.02 38.18
CA LYS A 114 -7.70 0.42 38.79
C LYS A 114 -7.24 -0.91 38.21
N GLU A 115 -6.21 -0.81 37.37
CA GLU A 115 -4.87 -1.27 37.70
C GLU A 115 -3.87 -0.51 36.82
N GLU A 116 -2.88 0.13 37.47
CA GLU A 116 -1.79 0.87 36.82
C GLU A 116 -0.79 -0.14 36.23
N ASP A 117 -0.60 -0.10 34.90
CA ASP A 117 0.54 -0.74 34.24
C ASP A 117 1.32 0.33 33.45
N ASP A 118 2.47 0.70 34.00
CA ASP A 118 3.36 1.76 33.52
C ASP A 118 4.39 1.17 32.53
N SER A 119 3.89 0.69 31.39
CA SER A 119 4.73 0.26 30.27
C SER A 119 4.81 1.38 29.23
N PRO A 120 6.01 1.95 28.94
CA PRO A 120 6.18 2.86 27.81
C PRO A 120 5.82 2.17 26.50
N PHE A 121 4.68 2.56 25.92
CA PHE A 121 4.27 2.10 24.60
C PHE A 121 5.11 2.82 23.54
N GLU A 122 6.19 2.20 23.10
CA GLU A 122 6.95 2.66 21.94
C GLU A 122 6.07 2.51 20.69
N MET A 123 5.57 3.65 20.18
CA MET A 123 4.91 3.74 18.88
C MET A 123 5.96 3.45 17.79
N PRO A 124 5.78 2.40 16.96
CA PRO A 124 6.63 2.21 15.79
C PRO A 124 6.42 3.39 14.85
N ASP A 125 7.51 3.91 14.28
CA ASP A 125 7.51 4.97 13.26
C ASP A 125 6.72 4.52 12.00
N ALA A 126 5.41 4.76 12.03
CA ALA A 126 4.43 4.30 11.04
C ALA A 126 4.60 4.95 9.65
N SER A 127 5.37 6.02 9.56
CA SER A 127 5.48 6.86 8.37
C SER A 127 6.31 6.22 7.24
N ARG A 128 7.33 5.44 7.59
CA ARG A 128 8.07 4.59 6.63
C ARG A 128 7.27 3.35 6.23
N ASP A 129 6.39 2.90 7.11
CA ASP A 129 5.66 1.64 6.99
C ASP A 129 4.47 1.74 6.02
N ILE A 130 3.82 2.90 5.88
CA ILE A 130 2.61 3.05 5.03
C ILE A 130 2.92 3.00 3.53
N ALA A 131 3.97 3.69 3.07
CA ALA A 131 4.36 3.65 1.66
C ALA A 131 4.92 2.26 1.28
N GLN A 132 5.62 1.62 2.22
CA GLN A 132 6.11 0.26 2.09
C GLN A 132 4.97 -0.77 2.12
N SER A 133 3.93 -0.53 2.93
CA SER A 133 2.70 -1.33 2.99
C SER A 133 1.89 -1.20 1.70
N ALA A 134 1.68 0.01 1.17
CA ALA A 134 0.94 0.19 -0.08
C ALA A 134 1.66 -0.41 -1.29
N LEU A 135 3.00 -0.29 -1.34
CA LEU A 135 3.82 -0.98 -2.34
C LEU A 135 3.74 -2.49 -2.15
N SER A 136 3.79 -2.97 -0.90
CA SER A 136 3.61 -4.39 -0.57
C SER A 136 2.23 -4.89 -1.01
N ASP A 137 1.17 -4.12 -0.80
CA ASP A 137 -0.21 -4.49 -1.18
C ASP A 137 -0.36 -4.58 -2.71
N ILE A 138 0.22 -3.64 -3.45
CA ILE A 138 0.20 -3.65 -4.93
C ILE A 138 1.03 -4.80 -5.48
N ILE A 139 2.20 -5.06 -4.89
CA ILE A 139 3.03 -6.22 -5.24
C ILE A 139 2.28 -7.52 -4.92
N LEU A 140 1.61 -7.60 -3.77
CA LEU A 140 0.83 -8.76 -3.35
C LEU A 140 -0.33 -9.02 -4.32
N GLU A 141 -1.06 -7.98 -4.70
CA GLU A 141 -2.16 -8.07 -5.66
C GLU A 141 -1.68 -8.58 -7.03
N LYS A 142 -0.60 -7.99 -7.58
CA LYS A 142 0.01 -8.44 -8.84
C LYS A 142 0.54 -9.88 -8.77
N VAL A 143 1.11 -10.27 -7.63
CA VAL A 143 1.55 -11.65 -7.41
C VAL A 143 0.35 -12.59 -7.42
N LEU A 144 -0.72 -12.27 -6.69
CA LEU A 144 -1.92 -13.08 -6.62
C LEU A 144 -2.61 -13.24 -7.99
N GLU A 145 -2.65 -12.19 -8.82
CA GLU A 145 -3.21 -12.26 -10.19
C GLU A 145 -2.52 -13.28 -11.10
N ASN A 146 -1.24 -13.58 -10.85
CA ASN A 146 -0.40 -14.46 -11.67
C ASN A 146 -0.25 -15.89 -11.10
N LEU A 147 -0.97 -16.20 -10.02
CA LEU A 147 -1.05 -17.52 -9.40
C LEU A 147 -2.41 -18.16 -9.67
N ASN A 148 -2.43 -19.47 -9.89
CA ASN A 148 -3.69 -20.22 -9.86
C ASN A 148 -4.20 -20.37 -8.42
N GLU A 149 -5.46 -20.76 -8.23
CA GLU A 149 -6.08 -20.87 -6.90
C GLU A 149 -5.29 -21.75 -5.92
N LEU A 150 -4.71 -22.86 -6.38
CA LEU A 150 -3.88 -23.72 -5.55
C LEU A 150 -2.58 -23.02 -5.13
N GLU A 151 -1.94 -22.33 -6.07
CA GLU A 151 -0.71 -21.57 -5.82
C GLU A 151 -0.92 -20.37 -4.91
N LYS A 152 -2.06 -19.68 -5.02
CA LYS A 152 -2.47 -18.62 -4.09
C LYS A 152 -2.60 -19.16 -2.67
N ASN A 153 -3.32 -20.26 -2.49
CA ASN A 153 -3.53 -20.85 -1.17
C ASN A 153 -2.21 -21.35 -0.54
N ILE A 154 -1.31 -21.94 -1.35
CA ILE A 154 0.05 -22.30 -0.92
C ILE A 154 0.85 -21.06 -0.49
N PHE A 155 0.79 -19.98 -1.27
CA PHE A 155 1.49 -18.74 -0.97
C PHE A 155 0.97 -18.06 0.29
N LEU A 156 -0.35 -17.99 0.48
CA LEU A 156 -0.99 -17.43 1.67
C LEU A 156 -0.58 -18.19 2.94
N ARG A 157 -0.60 -19.53 2.92
CA ARG A 157 -0.14 -20.34 4.07
C ARG A 157 1.35 -20.18 4.36
N TRP A 158 2.16 -20.04 3.33
CA TRP A 158 3.58 -19.71 3.52
C TRP A 158 3.76 -18.32 4.16
N LEU A 159 2.95 -17.33 3.78
CA LEU A 159 2.95 -15.99 4.36
C LEU A 159 2.51 -16.00 5.85
N ASP A 160 1.55 -16.86 6.19
CA ASP A 160 1.07 -17.10 7.56
C ASP A 160 2.11 -17.85 8.43
N GLY A 161 3.25 -18.26 7.87
CA GLY A 161 4.35 -18.89 8.62
C GLY A 161 4.32 -20.42 8.69
N TYR A 162 3.46 -21.09 7.92
CA TYR A 162 3.38 -22.55 7.89
C TYR A 162 4.62 -23.17 7.22
N SER A 163 5.06 -24.34 7.72
CA SER A 163 6.18 -25.08 7.15
C SER A 163 5.79 -25.78 5.84
N TYR A 164 6.79 -26.09 5.02
CA TYR A 164 6.57 -26.72 3.72
C TYR A 164 5.92 -28.11 3.83
N LYS A 165 6.07 -28.78 4.97
CA LYS A 165 5.42 -30.06 5.25
C LYS A 165 3.94 -29.87 5.58
N GLU A 166 3.62 -28.91 6.43
CA GLU A 166 2.23 -28.59 6.80
C GLU A 166 1.42 -28.15 5.57
N ILE A 167 2.00 -27.29 4.73
CA ILE A 167 1.35 -26.83 3.48
C ILE A 167 1.15 -27.99 2.50
N ALA A 168 2.13 -28.89 2.41
CA ALA A 168 2.06 -30.07 1.53
C ALA A 168 0.95 -31.03 1.98
N GLU A 169 0.81 -31.25 3.29
CA GLU A 169 -0.25 -32.07 3.88
C GLU A 169 -1.63 -31.44 3.75
N GLU A 170 -1.76 -30.13 4.01
CA GLU A 170 -3.02 -29.37 3.93
C GLU A 170 -3.61 -29.42 2.51
N PHE A 171 -2.80 -29.15 1.48
CA PHE A 171 -3.27 -29.12 0.10
C PHE A 171 -3.09 -30.45 -0.65
N ARG A 172 -2.63 -31.51 0.02
CA ARG A 172 -2.33 -32.84 -0.57
C ARG A 172 -1.42 -32.76 -1.80
N VAL A 173 -0.40 -31.92 -1.72
CA VAL A 173 0.61 -31.72 -2.77
C VAL A 173 1.99 -32.20 -2.30
N SER A 174 2.93 -32.35 -3.23
CA SER A 174 4.32 -32.64 -2.84
C SER A 174 5.00 -31.40 -2.25
N SER A 175 5.92 -31.57 -1.29
CA SER A 175 6.76 -30.47 -0.78
C SER A 175 7.58 -29.80 -1.89
N LYS A 176 7.87 -30.53 -2.98
CA LYS A 176 8.48 -29.96 -4.20
C LYS A 176 7.55 -28.97 -4.92
N LYS A 177 6.24 -29.21 -4.94
CA LYS A 177 5.27 -28.26 -5.50
C LYS A 177 5.17 -27.01 -4.62
N VAL A 178 5.20 -27.15 -3.30
CA VAL A 178 5.25 -26.02 -2.35
C VAL A 178 6.50 -25.16 -2.61
N ASP A 179 7.68 -25.79 -2.65
CA ASP A 179 8.94 -25.09 -2.94
C ASP A 179 8.93 -24.38 -4.30
N ASN A 180 8.48 -25.06 -5.35
CA ASN A 180 8.36 -24.46 -6.69
C ASN A 180 7.44 -23.23 -6.70
N THR A 181 6.33 -23.27 -5.98
CA THR A 181 5.41 -22.13 -5.86
C THR A 181 6.07 -20.97 -5.11
N VAL A 182 6.72 -21.23 -3.97
CA VAL A 182 7.42 -20.19 -3.19
C VAL A 182 8.57 -19.58 -4.01
N GLN A 183 9.36 -20.39 -4.73
CA GLN A 183 10.43 -19.90 -5.61
C GLN A 183 9.91 -19.12 -6.82
N LYS A 184 8.73 -19.48 -7.36
CA LYS A 184 8.05 -18.71 -8.42
C LYS A 184 7.67 -17.33 -7.89
N VAL A 185 7.06 -17.28 -6.70
CA VAL A 185 6.67 -16.00 -6.07
C VAL A 185 7.87 -15.13 -5.72
N LYS A 186 8.93 -15.71 -5.13
CA LYS A 186 10.17 -14.96 -4.85
C LYS A 186 10.80 -14.34 -6.09
N ARG A 187 10.77 -15.05 -7.23
CA ARG A 187 11.21 -14.51 -8.52
C ARG A 187 10.34 -13.36 -8.99
N MET A 188 9.01 -13.51 -8.92
CA MET A 188 8.09 -12.43 -9.28
C MET A 188 8.30 -11.18 -8.42
N ILE A 189 8.48 -11.34 -7.11
CA ILE A 189 8.77 -10.22 -6.21
C ILE A 189 10.12 -9.57 -6.56
N SER A 190 11.14 -10.35 -6.90
CA SER A 190 12.45 -9.84 -7.32
C SER A 190 12.45 -9.16 -8.69
N GLU A 191 11.48 -9.45 -9.55
CA GLU A 191 11.29 -8.77 -10.85
C GLU A 191 10.43 -7.49 -10.70
N LEU A 192 9.69 -7.37 -9.60
CA LEU A 192 8.78 -6.26 -9.30
C LEU A 192 9.36 -5.21 -8.32
N GLY A 193 10.47 -5.51 -7.62
CA GLY A 193 11.11 -4.65 -6.61
C GLY A 193 12.48 -4.12 -7.04
#